data_AF-A0A5K7ZFH8-F1
#
_entry.id   AF-A0A5K7ZFH8-F1
#
_cell.length_a   1.000
_cell.length_b   1.000
_cell.length_c   1.000
_cell.angle_alpha   90.00
_cell.angle_beta   90.00
_cell.angle_gamma   90.00
#
_symmetry.space_group_name_H-M   'P 1'
#
loop_
_entity.id
_entity.type
_entity.pdbx_description
1 polymer ?
#
loop_
_entity_poly.entity_id
_entity_poly.type
_entity_poly.pdbx_seq_one_letter_code
_entity_poly.pdbx_strand_id
1 'polypeptide(L)'
;MKEFDHIEKMREQGILSEEQARMLSDSVKESNQRKTGRQPAESKNTQPPSIKKFLIVSGILFFFLFAALVLNSGNKPLFFLLLLVLITFGCLAVVLLIMFNTLAWKKEGIARTLALMVNEMDRKDSLVPQIWECIGKFSTHESGIHEKVTLERSQSAGKSASGDRESDRSSSAIEALVEDYPEIKSDRNFQQLFDQLVETENRITAITKWHNHNAGNYNGLLETFPFSAVAMIFSFDKATYC
;
A
#
# COMPACT_ATOMS: atom_id res chain seq x y z
N MET A 1 -3.81 -11.91 19.65
CA MET A 1 -3.76 -12.66 20.92
C MET A 1 -4.33 -11.85 22.08
N LYS A 2 -3.87 -10.61 22.33
CA LYS A 2 -4.41 -9.73 23.40
C LYS A 2 -5.90 -9.36 23.25
N GLU A 3 -6.42 -9.21 22.02
CA GLU A 3 -7.84 -8.89 21.79
C GLU A 3 -8.79 -10.07 22.10
N PHE A 4 -8.37 -11.31 21.84
CA PHE A 4 -9.16 -12.50 22.15
C PHE A 4 -9.30 -12.71 23.67
N ASP A 5 -8.21 -12.55 24.41
CA ASP A 5 -8.20 -12.56 25.88
C ASP A 5 -9.19 -11.56 26.46
N HIS A 6 -9.32 -10.39 25.84
CA HIS A 6 -10.19 -9.33 26.32
C HIS A 6 -11.68 -9.64 26.08
N ILE A 7 -12.01 -10.30 24.96
CA ILE A 7 -13.37 -10.75 24.63
C ILE A 7 -13.80 -11.88 25.57
N GLU A 8 -12.89 -12.81 25.85
CA GLU A 8 -13.15 -13.94 26.75
C GLU A 8 -13.37 -13.46 28.19
N LYS A 9 -12.61 -12.45 28.63
CA LYS A 9 -12.81 -11.77 29.92
C LYS A 9 -14.16 -11.06 30.02
N MET A 10 -14.64 -10.45 28.94
CA MET A 10 -15.97 -9.81 28.90
C MET A 10 -17.11 -10.84 28.90
N ARG A 11 -16.89 -12.03 28.32
CA ARG A 11 -17.80 -13.18 28.44
C ARG A 11 -17.90 -13.67 29.89
N GLU A 12 -16.76 -13.84 30.57
CA GLU A 12 -16.71 -14.27 31.98
C GLU A 12 -17.37 -13.26 32.93
N GLN A 13 -17.34 -11.97 32.60
CA GLN A 13 -18.01 -10.91 33.36
C GLN A 13 -19.52 -10.78 33.05
N GLY A 14 -20.08 -11.64 32.18
CA GLY A 14 -21.51 -11.64 31.84
C GLY A 14 -21.95 -10.45 30.97
N ILE A 15 -21.01 -9.72 30.37
CA ILE A 15 -21.26 -8.50 29.59
C ILE A 15 -21.66 -8.86 28.13
N LEU A 16 -21.24 -10.03 27.64
CA LEU A 16 -21.58 -10.54 26.32
C LEU A 16 -22.31 -11.88 26.43
N SER A 17 -23.37 -12.07 25.62
CA SER A 17 -23.97 -13.39 25.43
C SER A 17 -23.01 -14.34 24.69
N GLU A 18 -23.20 -15.67 24.86
CA GLU A 18 -22.42 -16.72 24.15
C GLU A 18 -22.35 -16.48 22.63
N GLU A 19 -23.46 -15.99 22.06
CA GLU A 19 -23.59 -15.73 20.64
C GLU A 19 -22.82 -14.46 20.21
N GLN A 20 -22.87 -13.40 21.03
CA GLN A 20 -22.14 -12.15 20.78
C GLN A 20 -20.62 -12.34 20.89
N ALA A 21 -20.15 -13.15 21.85
CA ALA A 21 -18.73 -13.45 22.02
C ALA A 21 -18.16 -14.22 20.81
N ARG A 22 -18.94 -15.16 20.24
CA ARG A 22 -18.55 -15.89 19.03
C ARG A 22 -18.48 -14.98 17.81
N MET A 23 -19.49 -14.13 17.58
CA MET A 23 -19.48 -13.19 16.46
C MET A 23 -18.32 -12.19 16.53
N LEU A 24 -18.00 -11.68 17.72
CA LEU A 24 -16.85 -10.78 17.91
C LEU A 24 -15.52 -11.50 17.70
N SER A 25 -15.39 -12.74 18.19
CA SER A 25 -14.22 -13.60 17.89
C SER A 25 -14.01 -13.75 16.38
N ASP A 26 -15.06 -14.05 15.65
CA ASP A 26 -14.96 -14.33 14.22
C ASP A 26 -14.67 -13.06 13.42
N SER A 27 -15.29 -11.93 13.80
CA SER A 27 -14.97 -10.61 13.23
C SER A 27 -13.53 -10.18 13.51
N VAL A 28 -12.99 -10.49 14.70
CA VAL A 28 -11.58 -10.22 15.04
C VAL A 28 -10.61 -11.17 14.33
N LYS A 29 -11.00 -12.42 14.05
CA LYS A 29 -10.20 -13.31 13.18
C LYS A 29 -10.17 -12.78 11.75
N GLU A 30 -11.32 -12.33 11.25
CA GLU A 30 -11.43 -11.80 9.90
C GLU A 30 -10.67 -10.48 9.74
N SER A 31 -10.71 -9.60 10.75
CA SER A 31 -9.95 -8.35 10.77
C SER A 31 -8.44 -8.60 10.85
N ASN A 32 -7.99 -9.60 11.63
CA ASN A 32 -6.58 -9.98 11.68
C ASN A 32 -6.08 -10.61 10.37
N GLN A 33 -6.90 -11.45 9.73
CA GLN A 33 -6.57 -11.97 8.39
C GLN A 33 -6.52 -10.85 7.35
N ARG A 34 -7.43 -9.88 7.42
CA ARG A 34 -7.41 -8.69 6.56
C ARG A 34 -6.22 -7.78 6.83
N LYS A 35 -5.79 -7.59 8.08
CA LYS A 35 -4.53 -6.88 8.41
C LYS A 35 -3.32 -7.62 7.85
N THR A 36 -3.34 -8.95 7.86
CA THR A 36 -2.27 -9.76 7.26
C THR A 36 -2.26 -9.66 5.72
N GLY A 37 -3.42 -9.45 5.09
CA GLY A 37 -3.54 -9.22 3.63
C GLY A 37 -3.38 -7.76 3.17
N ARG A 38 -3.64 -6.78 4.06
CA ARG A 38 -3.43 -5.33 3.84
C ARG A 38 -2.05 -4.86 4.24
N GLN A 39 -1.28 -5.66 4.99
CA GLN A 39 0.15 -5.37 5.16
C GLN A 39 0.72 -5.17 3.76
N PRO A 40 1.28 -3.98 3.46
CA PRO A 40 1.87 -3.72 2.15
C PRO A 40 2.89 -4.82 1.99
N ALA A 41 2.63 -5.72 1.03
CA ALA A 41 3.27 -7.01 0.89
C ALA A 41 4.64 -6.91 1.53
N GLU A 42 4.80 -7.53 2.71
CA GLU A 42 6.09 -7.65 3.37
C GLU A 42 7.04 -7.85 2.22
N SER A 43 7.98 -6.90 2.05
CA SER A 43 8.98 -6.96 1.02
C SER A 43 9.70 -8.28 1.27
N LYS A 44 9.15 -9.37 0.72
CA LYS A 44 9.84 -10.56 0.31
C LYS A 44 10.81 -9.92 -0.64
N ASN A 45 11.94 -9.59 -0.03
CA ASN A 45 13.18 -9.20 -0.62
C ASN A 45 13.23 -9.92 -1.95
N THR A 46 12.74 -9.26 -2.99
CA THR A 46 12.82 -9.76 -4.35
C THR A 46 14.20 -9.34 -4.80
N GLN A 47 15.19 -9.75 -4.00
CA GLN A 47 16.45 -10.19 -4.51
C GLN A 47 16.06 -11.17 -5.60
N PRO A 48 16.25 -10.81 -6.88
CA PRO A 48 15.79 -11.67 -7.94
C PRO A 48 16.44 -13.04 -7.75
N PRO A 49 15.74 -14.14 -8.13
CA PRO A 49 16.29 -15.48 -8.00
C PRO A 49 17.71 -15.47 -8.57
N SER A 50 18.63 -16.09 -7.86
CA SER A 50 20.08 -16.04 -8.04
C SER A 50 20.55 -16.08 -9.50
N ILE A 51 19.75 -16.69 -10.38
CA ILE A 51 19.81 -16.66 -11.85
C ILE A 51 20.06 -15.26 -12.44
N LYS A 52 19.45 -14.20 -11.93
CA LYS A 52 19.65 -12.83 -12.49
C LYS A 52 21.02 -12.25 -12.13
N LYS A 53 21.57 -12.58 -10.96
CA LYS A 53 22.98 -12.27 -10.63
C LYS A 53 23.92 -13.07 -11.54
N PHE A 54 23.58 -14.33 -11.84
CA PHE A 54 24.34 -15.15 -12.78
C PHE A 54 24.37 -14.57 -14.19
N LEU A 55 23.26 -14.03 -14.72
CA LEU A 55 23.25 -13.40 -16.06
C LEU A 55 24.12 -12.13 -16.13
N ILE A 56 24.05 -11.27 -15.11
CA ILE A 56 24.86 -10.05 -15.05
C ILE A 56 26.35 -10.40 -14.88
N VAL A 57 26.66 -11.33 -13.96
CA VAL A 57 28.04 -11.80 -13.73
C VAL A 57 28.59 -12.54 -14.95
N SER A 58 27.77 -13.33 -15.65
CA SER A 58 28.10 -13.97 -16.93
C SER A 58 28.41 -12.94 -18.01
N GLY A 59 27.62 -11.88 -18.12
CA GLY A 59 27.87 -10.79 -19.07
C GLY A 59 29.19 -10.06 -18.78
N ILE A 60 29.49 -9.81 -17.50
CA ILE A 60 30.76 -9.20 -17.07
C ILE A 60 31.94 -10.14 -17.36
N LEU A 61 31.81 -11.44 -17.06
CA LEU A 61 32.85 -12.43 -17.33
C LEU A 61 33.11 -12.58 -18.84
N PHE A 62 32.05 -12.58 -19.66
CA PHE A 62 32.17 -12.62 -21.12
C PHE A 62 32.84 -11.37 -21.67
N PHE A 63 32.55 -10.19 -21.12
CA PHE A 63 33.24 -8.94 -21.47
C PHE A 63 34.74 -9.02 -21.17
N PHE A 64 35.12 -9.53 -20.00
CA PHE A 64 36.53 -9.72 -19.64
C PHE A 64 37.24 -10.76 -20.51
N LEU A 65 36.56 -11.86 -20.84
CA LEU A 65 37.08 -12.89 -21.73
C LEU A 65 37.28 -12.37 -23.16
N PHE A 66 36.32 -11.58 -23.66
CA PHE A 66 36.38 -10.94 -24.96
C PHE A 66 37.48 -9.86 -25.00
N ALA A 67 37.61 -9.04 -23.95
CA ALA A 67 38.69 -8.06 -23.77
C ALA A 67 40.08 -8.72 -23.79
N ALA A 68 40.24 -9.86 -23.12
CA ALA A 68 41.48 -10.65 -23.15
C ALA A 68 41.79 -11.19 -24.56
N LEU A 69 40.77 -11.58 -25.33
CA LEU A 69 40.91 -12.00 -26.72
C LEU A 69 41.36 -10.84 -27.63
N VAL A 70 40.93 -9.60 -27.35
CA VAL A 70 41.40 -8.38 -28.04
C VAL A 70 42.89 -8.15 -27.81
N LEU A 71 43.31 -8.21 -26.55
CA LEU A 71 44.69 -7.96 -26.14
C LEU A 71 45.66 -9.01 -26.72
N ASN A 72 45.18 -10.21 -27.03
CA ASN A 72 45.95 -11.28 -27.64
C ASN A 72 46.06 -11.18 -29.18
N SER A 73 45.33 -10.27 -29.83
CA SER A 73 45.38 -10.11 -31.28
C SER A 73 46.69 -9.41 -31.69
N GLY A 74 47.61 -10.14 -32.34
CA GLY A 74 48.88 -9.61 -32.86
C GLY A 74 48.74 -8.64 -34.06
N ASN A 75 47.53 -8.42 -34.58
CA ASN A 75 47.25 -7.57 -35.73
C ASN A 75 46.77 -6.18 -35.30
N LYS A 76 47.64 -5.16 -35.46
CA LYS A 76 47.36 -3.76 -35.09
C LYS A 76 46.04 -3.18 -35.62
N PRO A 77 45.62 -3.37 -36.89
CA PRO A 77 44.35 -2.79 -37.37
C PRO A 77 43.12 -3.51 -36.81
N LEU A 78 43.20 -4.83 -36.58
CA LEU A 78 42.10 -5.60 -35.96
C LEU A 78 41.93 -5.25 -34.48
N PHE A 79 43.03 -4.98 -33.78
CA PHE A 79 43.00 -4.53 -32.39
C PHE A 79 42.18 -3.23 -32.20
N PHE A 80 42.38 -2.22 -33.04
CA PHE A 80 41.64 -0.96 -32.96
C PHE A 80 40.13 -1.13 -33.24
N LEU A 81 39.77 -1.97 -34.22
CA LEU A 81 38.37 -2.26 -34.54
C LEU A 81 37.68 -2.96 -33.37
N LEU A 82 38.34 -3.95 -32.78
CA LEU A 82 37.78 -4.72 -31.67
C LEU A 82 37.67 -3.87 -30.38
N LEU A 83 38.65 -3.00 -30.11
CA LEU A 83 38.58 -2.01 -29.03
C LEU A 83 37.37 -1.08 -29.18
N LEU A 84 37.09 -0.59 -30.40
CA LEU A 84 35.94 0.27 -30.67
C LEU A 84 34.62 -0.48 -30.40
N VAL A 85 34.51 -1.75 -30.79
CA VAL A 85 33.34 -2.60 -30.49
C VAL A 85 33.17 -2.83 -28.99
N LEU A 86 34.27 -3.02 -28.25
CA LEU A 86 34.23 -3.19 -26.80
C LEU A 86 33.71 -1.91 -26.09
N ILE A 87 34.18 -0.74 -26.52
CA ILE A 87 33.77 0.56 -25.96
C ILE A 87 32.30 0.83 -26.24
N THR A 88 31.82 0.58 -27.47
CA THR A 88 30.41 0.79 -27.81
C THR A 88 29.49 -0.15 -27.01
N PHE A 89 29.87 -1.41 -26.85
CA PHE A 89 29.12 -2.36 -26.02
C PHE A 89 29.14 -1.97 -24.53
N GLY A 90 30.28 -1.51 -24.01
CA GLY A 90 30.39 -1.02 -22.64
C GLY A 90 29.50 0.20 -22.37
N CYS A 91 29.47 1.15 -23.30
CA CYS A 91 28.58 2.32 -23.22
C CYS A 91 27.10 1.90 -23.20
N LEU A 92 26.71 0.96 -24.07
CA LEU A 92 25.36 0.41 -24.11
C LEU A 92 24.96 -0.27 -22.79
N ALA A 93 25.87 -1.02 -22.18
CA ALA A 93 25.64 -1.67 -20.89
C ALA A 93 25.40 -0.67 -19.75
N VAL A 94 26.17 0.42 -19.69
CA VAL A 94 25.98 1.48 -18.69
C VAL A 94 24.61 2.14 -18.84
N VAL A 95 24.17 2.42 -20.06
CA VAL A 95 22.83 2.98 -20.33
C VAL A 95 21.73 2.05 -19.83
N LEU A 96 21.84 0.75 -20.09
CA LEU A 96 20.87 -0.25 -19.61
C LEU A 96 20.82 -0.33 -18.07
N LEU A 97 21.97 -0.23 -17.40
CA LEU A 97 22.04 -0.22 -15.92
C LEU A 97 21.32 1.00 -15.32
N ILE A 98 21.52 2.18 -15.92
CA ILE A 98 20.86 3.42 -15.48
C ILE A 98 19.33 3.27 -15.65
N MET A 99 18.88 2.73 -16.78
CA MET A 99 17.45 2.51 -17.04
C MET A 99 16.82 1.55 -16.04
N PHE A 100 17.48 0.42 -15.78
CA PHE A 100 17.02 -0.57 -14.80
C PHE A 100 16.90 0.04 -13.40
N ASN A 101 17.91 0.79 -12.95
CA ASN A 101 17.90 1.41 -11.64
C ASN A 101 16.78 2.47 -11.53
N THR A 102 16.54 3.23 -12.60
CA THR A 102 15.45 4.20 -12.67
C THR A 102 14.07 3.54 -12.53
N LEU A 103 13.84 2.42 -13.23
CA LEU A 103 12.60 1.63 -13.13
C LEU A 103 12.40 1.06 -11.72
N ALA A 104 13.45 0.47 -11.14
CA ALA A 104 13.41 -0.10 -9.79
C ALA A 104 13.12 0.98 -8.73
N TRP A 105 13.76 2.15 -8.82
CA TRP A 105 13.54 3.24 -7.88
C TRP A 105 12.10 3.80 -7.96
N LYS A 106 11.54 3.91 -9.17
CA LYS A 106 10.14 4.34 -9.37
C LYS A 106 9.15 3.33 -8.82
N LYS A 107 9.38 2.03 -9.04
CA LYS A 107 8.55 0.95 -8.47
C LYS A 107 8.53 1.01 -6.94
N GLU A 108 9.69 1.19 -6.32
CA GLU A 108 9.80 1.37 -4.87
C GLU A 108 9.07 2.64 -4.39
N GLY A 109 9.14 3.73 -5.17
CA GLY A 109 8.36 4.94 -4.92
C GLY A 109 6.86 4.70 -4.80
N ILE A 110 6.30 3.89 -5.71
CA ILE A 110 4.87 3.52 -5.73
C ILE A 110 4.52 2.64 -4.51
N ALA A 111 5.37 1.70 -4.15
CA ALA A 111 5.16 0.85 -2.97
C ALA A 111 5.16 1.69 -1.67
N ARG A 112 6.07 2.66 -1.57
CA ARG A 112 6.12 3.59 -0.41
C ARG A 112 4.85 4.43 -0.30
N THR A 113 4.32 4.95 -1.41
CA THR A 113 3.08 5.75 -1.36
C THR A 113 1.86 4.91 -0.98
N LEU A 114 1.79 3.66 -1.44
CA LEU A 114 0.76 2.71 -0.98
C LEU A 114 0.84 2.46 0.52
N ALA A 115 2.04 2.21 1.05
CA ALA A 115 2.23 2.00 2.48
C ALA A 115 1.76 3.22 3.31
N LEU A 116 2.05 4.43 2.85
CA LEU A 116 1.56 5.67 3.48
C LEU A 116 0.03 5.76 3.44
N MET A 117 -0.59 5.43 2.31
CA MET A 117 -2.05 5.42 2.17
C MET A 117 -2.70 4.45 3.16
N VAL A 118 -2.18 3.22 3.25
CA VAL A 118 -2.69 2.19 4.18
C VAL A 118 -2.58 2.66 5.63
N ASN A 119 -1.48 3.29 6.02
CA ASN A 119 -1.32 3.83 7.38
C ASN A 119 -2.37 4.90 7.73
N GLU A 120 -2.70 5.79 6.79
CA GLU A 120 -3.74 6.82 7.01
C GLU A 120 -5.15 6.20 7.00
N MET A 121 -5.39 5.16 6.20
CA MET A 121 -6.64 4.38 6.26
C MET A 121 -6.82 3.69 7.62
N ASP A 122 -5.76 3.05 8.14
CA ASP A 122 -5.77 2.44 9.46
C ASP A 122 -6.01 3.48 10.57
N ARG A 123 -5.46 4.69 10.42
CA ARG A 123 -5.74 5.81 11.32
C ARG A 123 -7.21 6.23 11.28
N LYS A 124 -7.79 6.39 10.09
CA LYS A 124 -9.22 6.70 9.90
C LYS A 124 -10.10 5.64 10.57
N ASP A 125 -9.78 4.36 10.36
CA ASP A 125 -10.51 3.24 10.95
C ASP A 125 -10.41 3.22 12.50
N SER A 126 -9.34 3.76 13.07
CA SER A 126 -9.19 3.93 14.52
C SER A 126 -9.91 5.16 15.11
N LEU A 127 -10.16 6.20 14.31
CA LEU A 127 -10.85 7.43 14.73
C LEU A 127 -12.37 7.27 14.75
N VAL A 128 -12.94 6.53 13.80
CA VAL A 128 -14.40 6.33 13.69
C VAL A 128 -15.03 5.80 14.99
N PRO A 129 -14.49 4.77 15.67
CA PRO A 129 -15.02 4.31 16.96
C PRO A 129 -15.02 5.38 18.06
N GLN A 130 -14.00 6.23 18.10
CA GLN A 130 -13.85 7.28 19.11
C GLN A 130 -14.91 8.37 18.91
N ILE A 131 -15.18 8.73 17.66
CA ILE A 131 -16.25 9.67 17.29
C ILE A 131 -17.61 9.11 17.70
N TRP A 132 -17.87 7.83 17.44
CA TRP A 132 -19.12 7.17 17.86
C TRP A 132 -19.29 7.11 19.38
N GLU A 133 -18.21 6.88 20.13
CA GLU A 133 -18.26 6.91 21.61
C GLU A 133 -18.63 8.31 22.12
N CYS A 134 -18.08 9.37 21.50
CA CYS A 134 -18.46 10.74 21.83
C CYS A 134 -19.95 11.00 21.53
N ILE A 135 -20.44 10.59 20.37
CA ILE A 135 -21.87 10.73 20.01
C ILE A 135 -22.76 9.97 21.00
N GLY A 136 -22.37 8.74 21.36
CA GLY A 136 -23.09 7.91 22.34
C GLY A 136 -23.22 8.55 23.72
N LYS A 137 -22.23 9.34 24.17
CA LYS A 137 -22.29 10.07 25.46
C LYS A 137 -23.36 11.16 25.51
N PHE A 138 -23.70 11.74 24.37
CA PHE A 138 -24.77 12.74 24.25
C PHE A 138 -26.12 12.13 23.86
N SER A 139 -26.13 10.88 23.40
CA SER A 139 -27.32 10.07 23.10
C SER A 139 -27.93 9.39 24.35
N THR A 140 -27.65 9.88 25.56
CA THR A 140 -28.00 9.27 26.86
C THR A 140 -29.50 9.04 27.11
N HIS A 141 -30.39 9.26 26.13
CA HIS A 141 -31.83 8.98 26.17
C HIS A 141 -32.38 8.19 24.95
N GLU A 142 -31.55 7.49 24.16
CA GLU A 142 -32.09 6.54 23.15
C GLU A 142 -31.38 5.19 23.14
N SER A 143 -31.96 4.22 23.86
CA SER A 143 -31.56 2.80 23.86
C SER A 143 -31.61 2.12 22.47
N GLY A 144 -32.16 2.78 21.44
CA GLY A 144 -32.32 2.23 20.08
C GLY A 144 -31.13 2.43 19.15
N ILE A 145 -30.22 3.38 19.42
CA ILE A 145 -29.08 3.67 18.53
C ILE A 145 -28.01 2.57 18.62
N HIS A 146 -27.84 1.95 19.79
CA HIS A 146 -26.85 0.88 19.99
C HIS A 146 -27.13 -0.39 19.16
N GLU A 147 -28.39 -0.68 18.83
CA GLU A 147 -28.78 -1.87 18.06
C GLU A 147 -28.49 -1.69 16.55
N LYS A 148 -28.77 -0.50 15.99
CA LYS A 148 -28.40 -0.15 14.61
C LYS A 148 -26.89 -0.08 14.39
N VAL A 149 -26.13 0.44 15.36
CA VAL A 149 -24.66 0.53 15.28
C VAL A 149 -24.00 -0.85 15.31
N THR A 150 -24.57 -1.81 16.04
CA THR A 150 -24.07 -3.19 16.07
C THR A 150 -24.34 -3.89 14.72
N LEU A 151 -25.50 -3.62 14.12
CA LEU A 151 -25.87 -4.17 12.81
C LEU A 151 -25.02 -3.58 11.68
N GLU A 152 -24.79 -2.27 11.66
CA GLU A 152 -23.93 -1.62 10.66
C GLU A 152 -22.45 -1.99 10.83
N ARG A 153 -21.95 -2.19 12.06
CA ARG A 153 -20.63 -2.78 12.30
C ARG A 153 -20.50 -4.18 11.72
N SER A 154 -21.53 -5.01 11.87
CA SER A 154 -21.53 -6.38 11.30
C SER A 154 -21.57 -6.37 9.76
N GLN A 155 -22.27 -5.40 9.16
CA GLN A 155 -22.38 -5.29 7.70
C GLN A 155 -21.14 -4.63 7.06
N SER A 156 -20.53 -3.65 7.72
CA SER A 156 -19.28 -3.01 7.27
C SER A 156 -18.07 -3.95 7.43
N ALA A 157 -18.05 -4.79 8.47
CA ALA A 157 -17.08 -5.87 8.60
C ALA A 157 -17.24 -6.92 7.48
N GLY A 158 -18.45 -7.22 7.01
CA GLY A 158 -18.72 -8.24 5.99
C GLY A 158 -18.56 -7.81 4.52
N LYS A 159 -18.57 -6.51 4.19
CA LYS A 159 -18.54 -6.02 2.80
C LYS A 159 -17.52 -4.90 2.60
N SER A 160 -16.25 -5.25 2.49
CA SER A 160 -15.21 -4.33 1.99
C SER A 160 -14.41 -5.02 0.88
N ALA A 161 -15.09 -5.25 -0.24
CA ALA A 161 -14.49 -5.74 -1.49
C ALA A 161 -14.54 -4.71 -2.64
N SER A 162 -14.95 -3.47 -2.38
CA SER A 162 -14.93 -2.39 -3.37
C SER A 162 -14.39 -1.12 -2.71
N GLY A 163 -13.10 -0.86 -2.91
CA GLY A 163 -12.28 0.10 -2.16
C GLY A 163 -12.55 1.59 -2.38
N ASP A 164 -13.69 1.99 -2.95
CA ASP A 164 -13.83 3.37 -3.47
C ASP A 164 -15.17 4.04 -3.14
N ARG A 165 -16.02 3.42 -2.30
CA ARG A 165 -17.36 3.98 -1.97
C ARG A 165 -17.74 3.94 -0.50
N GLU A 166 -16.93 3.34 0.36
CA GLU A 166 -17.28 3.13 1.77
C GLU A 166 -16.74 4.25 2.68
N SER A 167 -15.59 4.85 2.34
CA SER A 167 -15.02 5.96 3.14
C SER A 167 -15.88 7.22 3.08
N ASP A 168 -16.27 7.67 1.88
CA ASP A 168 -17.08 8.88 1.70
C ASP A 168 -18.47 8.77 2.36
N ARG A 169 -19.00 7.54 2.47
CA ARG A 169 -20.26 7.26 3.16
C ARG A 169 -20.17 7.40 4.68
N SER A 170 -19.00 7.10 5.26
CA SER A 170 -18.81 7.19 6.71
C SER A 170 -18.72 8.64 7.21
N SER A 171 -18.01 9.52 6.48
CA SER A 171 -17.91 10.94 6.83
C SER A 171 -19.25 11.67 6.64
N SER A 172 -19.97 11.38 5.54
CA SER A 172 -21.29 11.98 5.28
C SER A 172 -22.37 11.53 6.28
N ALA A 173 -22.32 10.29 6.78
CA ALA A 173 -23.21 9.83 7.83
C ALA A 173 -22.95 10.51 9.19
N ILE A 174 -21.69 10.82 9.50
CA ILE A 174 -21.31 11.56 10.71
C ILE A 174 -21.75 13.02 10.60
N GLU A 175 -21.57 13.67 9.43
CA GLU A 175 -22.03 15.05 9.21
C GLU A 175 -23.55 15.20 9.40
N ALA A 176 -24.34 14.29 8.82
CA ALA A 176 -25.79 14.30 8.97
C ALA A 176 -26.22 14.15 10.45
N LEU A 177 -25.54 13.29 11.20
CA LEU A 177 -25.86 13.07 12.61
C LEU A 177 -25.48 14.26 13.50
N VAL A 178 -24.48 15.05 13.12
CA VAL A 178 -24.09 16.27 13.85
C VAL A 178 -25.13 17.39 13.68
N GLU A 179 -25.86 17.43 12.57
CA GLU A 179 -26.95 18.39 12.38
C GLU A 179 -28.14 18.13 13.31
N ASP A 180 -28.44 16.86 13.57
CA ASP A 180 -29.54 16.43 14.45
C ASP A 180 -29.26 16.68 15.94
N TYR A 181 -27.98 16.84 16.34
CA TYR A 181 -27.56 16.99 17.74
C TYR A 181 -26.64 18.21 17.95
N PRO A 182 -27.19 19.44 18.05
CA PRO A 182 -26.41 20.68 18.21
C PRO A 182 -25.56 20.71 19.50
N GLU A 183 -25.94 19.95 20.54
CA GLU A 183 -25.14 19.83 21.77
C GLU A 183 -23.78 19.17 21.50
N ILE A 184 -23.74 18.11 20.67
CA ILE A 184 -22.51 17.41 20.27
C ILE A 184 -21.59 18.34 19.47
N LYS A 185 -22.18 19.19 18.63
CA LYS A 185 -21.44 20.17 17.82
C LYS A 185 -20.67 21.17 18.68
N SER A 186 -21.12 21.44 19.90
CA SER A 186 -20.45 22.35 20.83
C SER A 186 -19.40 21.68 21.71
N ASP A 187 -19.34 20.34 21.73
CA ASP A 187 -18.34 19.60 22.48
C ASP A 187 -16.96 19.72 21.81
N ARG A 188 -15.99 20.19 22.59
CA ARG A 188 -14.63 20.44 22.10
C ARG A 188 -13.91 19.13 21.73
N ASN A 189 -14.18 18.02 22.42
CA ASN A 189 -13.53 16.74 22.16
C ASN A 189 -14.06 16.11 20.87
N PHE A 190 -15.37 16.19 20.62
CA PHE A 190 -15.98 15.79 19.35
C PHE A 190 -15.41 16.59 18.17
N GLN A 191 -15.40 17.93 18.25
CA GLN A 191 -14.85 18.78 17.18
C GLN A 191 -13.40 18.42 16.86
N GLN A 192 -12.56 18.19 17.87
CA GLN A 192 -11.16 17.78 17.66
C GLN A 192 -11.02 16.44 16.94
N LEU A 193 -11.85 15.44 17.26
CA LEU A 193 -11.83 14.15 16.57
C LEU A 193 -12.36 14.25 15.14
N PHE A 194 -13.40 15.05 14.93
CA PHE A 194 -13.97 15.30 13.61
C PHE A 194 -12.96 16.03 12.70
N ASP A 195 -12.31 17.08 13.21
CA ASP A 195 -11.25 17.78 12.48
C ASP A 195 -10.09 16.85 12.11
N GLN A 196 -9.70 15.94 13.02
CA GLN A 196 -8.69 14.91 12.72
C GLN A 196 -9.14 13.93 11.64
N LEU A 197 -10.43 13.56 11.60
CA LEU A 197 -10.99 12.70 10.57
C LEU A 197 -10.93 13.38 9.20
N VAL A 198 -11.41 14.62 9.11
CA VAL A 198 -11.39 15.43 7.88
C VAL A 198 -9.95 15.64 7.39
N GLU A 199 -9.02 15.95 8.29
CA GLU A 199 -7.59 16.06 7.95
C GLU A 199 -7.02 14.73 7.42
N THR A 200 -7.40 13.59 8.01
CA THR A 200 -6.99 12.26 7.55
C THR A 200 -7.56 11.96 6.16
N GLU A 201 -8.81 12.32 5.89
CA GLU A 201 -9.45 12.15 4.59
C GLU A 201 -8.81 13.01 3.49
N ASN A 202 -8.48 14.26 3.81
CA ASN A 202 -7.72 15.14 2.93
C ASN A 202 -6.34 14.55 2.60
N ARG A 203 -5.65 13.96 3.58
CA ARG A 203 -4.37 13.27 3.38
C ARG A 203 -4.50 12.03 2.50
N ILE A 204 -5.49 11.17 2.75
CA ILE A 204 -5.75 9.98 1.92
C ILE A 204 -5.99 10.40 0.48
N THR A 205 -6.81 11.43 0.25
CA THR A 205 -7.08 11.98 -1.09
C THR A 205 -5.82 12.50 -1.76
N ALA A 206 -4.98 13.24 -1.03
CA ALA A 206 -3.70 13.75 -1.54
C ALA A 206 -2.73 12.61 -1.90
N ILE A 207 -2.59 11.60 -1.03
CA ILE A 207 -1.73 10.43 -1.27
C ILE A 207 -2.23 9.63 -2.46
N THR A 208 -3.54 9.46 -2.61
CA THR A 208 -4.16 8.72 -3.73
C THR A 208 -3.85 9.40 -5.06
N LYS A 209 -4.05 10.73 -5.15
CA LYS A 209 -3.66 11.52 -6.33
C LYS A 209 -2.17 11.38 -6.65
N TRP A 210 -1.32 11.44 -5.63
CA TRP A 210 0.13 11.30 -5.78
C TRP A 210 0.54 9.88 -6.21
N HIS A 211 -0.10 8.85 -5.67
CA HIS A 211 0.08 7.47 -6.07
C HIS A 211 -0.30 7.26 -7.54
N ASN A 212 -1.48 7.74 -7.95
CA ASN A 212 -1.95 7.63 -9.34
C ASN A 212 -1.03 8.38 -10.32
N HIS A 213 -0.50 9.54 -9.92
CA HIS A 213 0.51 10.24 -10.71
C HIS A 213 1.80 9.43 -10.88
N ASN A 214 2.32 8.85 -9.79
CA ASN A 214 3.53 8.03 -9.84
C ASN A 214 3.35 6.73 -10.63
N ALA A 215 2.20 6.05 -10.46
CA ALA A 215 1.83 4.88 -11.23
C ALA A 215 1.71 5.21 -12.72
N GLY A 216 1.08 6.34 -13.07
CA GLY A 216 1.02 6.83 -14.44
C GLY A 216 2.38 7.11 -15.06
N ASN A 217 3.27 7.82 -14.35
CA ASN A 217 4.63 8.09 -14.83
C ASN A 217 5.45 6.81 -15.02
N TYR A 218 5.33 5.84 -14.11
CA TYR A 218 6.00 4.55 -14.22
C TYR A 218 5.45 3.73 -15.39
N ASN A 219 4.13 3.63 -15.53
CA ASN A 219 3.49 2.91 -16.64
C ASN A 219 3.84 3.54 -18.00
N GLY A 220 3.87 4.88 -18.09
CA GLY A 220 4.30 5.57 -19.31
C GLY A 220 5.76 5.28 -19.68
N LEU A 221 6.65 5.15 -18.69
CA LEU A 221 8.03 4.73 -18.93
C LEU A 221 8.11 3.28 -19.40
N LEU A 222 7.29 2.36 -18.88
CA LEU A 222 7.24 0.98 -19.36
C LEU A 222 6.78 0.87 -20.83
N GLU A 223 6.02 1.84 -21.33
CA GLU A 223 5.54 1.86 -22.72
C GLU A 223 6.48 2.61 -23.68
N THR A 224 7.37 3.46 -23.17
CA THR A 224 8.24 4.31 -23.98
C THR A 224 9.57 3.62 -24.31
N PHE A 225 9.99 3.61 -25.58
CA PHE A 225 11.33 3.18 -25.96
C PHE A 225 12.37 4.21 -25.48
N PRO A 226 13.51 3.79 -24.89
CA PRO A 226 14.06 2.43 -24.78
C PRO A 226 13.67 1.62 -23.54
N PHE A 227 12.94 2.22 -22.59
CA PHE A 227 12.55 1.59 -21.33
C PHE A 227 11.64 0.38 -21.52
N SER A 228 10.79 0.35 -22.55
CA SER A 228 9.92 -0.79 -22.87
C SER A 228 10.68 -2.09 -23.19
N ALA A 229 11.83 -1.99 -23.86
CA ALA A 229 12.69 -3.15 -24.12
C ALA A 229 13.30 -3.69 -22.82
N VAL A 230 13.78 -2.80 -21.96
CA VAL A 230 14.29 -3.15 -20.62
C VAL A 230 13.17 -3.77 -19.78
N ALA A 231 11.97 -3.19 -19.79
CA ALA A 231 10.81 -3.71 -19.08
C ALA A 231 10.46 -5.14 -19.48
N MET A 232 10.47 -5.44 -20.78
CA MET A 232 10.20 -6.77 -21.31
C MET A 232 11.27 -7.80 -20.91
N ILE A 233 12.56 -7.42 -21.00
CA ILE A 233 13.68 -8.30 -20.62
C ILE A 233 13.69 -8.59 -19.12
N PHE A 234 13.41 -7.58 -18.29
CA PHE A 234 13.47 -7.68 -16.84
C PHE A 234 12.13 -8.01 -16.16
N SER A 235 11.06 -8.17 -16.95
CA SER A 235 9.68 -8.47 -16.52
C SER A 235 9.15 -7.47 -15.49
N PHE A 236 9.20 -6.18 -15.83
CA PHE A 236 8.57 -5.14 -15.02
C PHE A 236 7.09 -5.03 -15.39
N ASP A 237 6.22 -5.32 -14.41
CA ASP A 237 4.77 -5.19 -14.56
C ASP A 237 4.30 -3.75 -14.36
N LYS A 238 3.17 -3.41 -14.99
CA LYS A 238 2.47 -2.14 -14.80
C LYS A 238 1.94 -2.04 -13.36
N ALA A 239 2.02 -0.84 -12.80
CA ALA A 239 1.40 -0.53 -11.52
C ALA A 239 -0.11 -0.32 -11.70
N THR A 240 -0.89 -0.77 -10.72
CA THR A 240 -2.32 -0.49 -10.63
C THR A 240 -2.55 0.95 -10.13
N TYR A 241 -3.67 1.54 -10.54
CA TYR A 241 -4.18 2.78 -9.95
C TYR A 241 -4.99 2.45 -8.69
N CYS A 242 -5.01 3.37 -7.74
CA CYS A 242 -5.89 3.35 -6.58
C CYS A 242 -7.20 4.05 -6.92
#